data_AF-A0A364NZK4-F1
#
_entry.id   AF-A0A364NZK4-F1
#
_cell.length_a   1.000
_cell.length_b   1.000
_cell.length_c   1.000
_cell.angle_alpha   90.00
_cell.angle_beta   90.00
_cell.angle_gamma   90.00
#
_symmetry.space_group_name_H-M   'P 1'
#
loop_
_entity.id
_entity.type
_entity.pdbx_description
1 polymer ?
#
loop_
_entity_poly.entity_id
_entity_poly.type
_entity_poly.pdbx_seq_one_letter_code
_entity_poly.pdbx_strand_id
1 'polypeptide(L)'
;MPIAVKSCLDVVFWISDQALNDREYIQPQKLHRLLYLSQAYFAVAYNGRKLMPATFVTDAFGPVEPTVFHTFAYGRPLMIEGNALSEQVSHFLEGIWRRFGQYSPDQLTKKLAEHAPVALAMAKGVNEEIPFAEMVAYYTQEAAARSAKTPGKVDHVDSVVKPRMMRSQSGKAVTVATWKPKAATVKKDE
;
A
#
# COMPACT_ATOMS: atom_id res chain seq x y z
N MET A 1 -15.22 -0.89 -6.96
CA MET A 1 -14.74 0.33 -6.25
C MET A 1 -13.69 0.99 -7.13
N PRO A 2 -13.72 2.33 -7.31
CA PRO A 2 -12.79 3.02 -8.19
C PRO A 2 -11.36 2.95 -7.63
N ILE A 3 -10.35 2.98 -8.50
CA ILE A 3 -8.94 3.10 -8.11
C ILE A 3 -8.72 4.52 -7.52
N ALA A 4 -7.78 4.70 -6.60
CA ALA A 4 -7.63 5.98 -5.89
C ALA A 4 -6.91 7.07 -6.71
N VAL A 5 -5.98 6.68 -7.59
CA VAL A 5 -5.31 7.57 -8.54
C VAL A 5 -5.55 7.15 -9.98
N LYS A 6 -5.26 8.05 -10.93
CA LYS A 6 -5.49 7.80 -12.36
C LYS A 6 -4.35 6.99 -12.98
N SER A 7 -3.12 7.20 -12.54
CA SER A 7 -1.92 6.55 -13.06
C SER A 7 -0.96 6.15 -11.95
N CYS A 8 -0.16 5.10 -12.17
CA CYS A 8 0.97 4.76 -11.30
C CYS A 8 1.98 5.92 -11.23
N LEU A 9 2.11 6.70 -12.30
CA LEU A 9 3.00 7.86 -12.36
C LEU A 9 2.66 8.92 -11.31
N ASP A 10 1.38 9.07 -10.95
CA ASP A 10 0.95 10.02 -9.93
C ASP A 10 1.62 9.70 -8.56
N VAL A 11 1.70 8.41 -8.22
CA VAL A 11 2.37 7.94 -7.00
C VAL A 11 3.88 8.01 -7.13
N VAL A 12 4.43 7.65 -8.29
CA VAL A 12 5.87 7.69 -8.55
C VAL A 12 6.43 9.10 -8.42
N PHE A 13 5.77 10.09 -9.03
CA PHE A 13 6.22 11.47 -8.95
C PHE A 13 6.13 11.99 -7.54
N TRP A 14 5.05 11.72 -6.81
CA TRP A 14 4.95 12.08 -5.40
C TRP A 14 6.10 11.51 -4.56
N ILE A 15 6.43 10.22 -4.71
CA ILE A 15 7.53 9.58 -3.97
C ILE A 15 8.88 10.19 -4.39
N SER A 16 9.08 10.44 -5.67
CA SER A 16 10.32 11.02 -6.20
C SER A 16 10.53 12.45 -5.70
N ASP A 17 9.48 13.26 -5.72
CA ASP A 17 9.50 14.64 -5.21
C ASP A 17 9.74 14.65 -3.69
N GLN A 18 9.15 13.71 -2.96
CA GLN A 18 9.42 13.56 -1.53
C GLN A 18 10.88 13.18 -1.24
N ALA A 19 11.48 12.30 -2.03
CA ALA A 19 12.91 11.99 -1.92
C ALA A 19 13.79 13.22 -2.18
N LEU A 20 13.47 14.00 -3.21
CA LEU A 20 14.19 15.24 -3.53
C LEU A 20 14.09 16.28 -2.40
N ASN A 21 12.92 16.39 -1.75
CA ASN A 21 12.74 17.25 -0.58
C ASN A 21 13.65 16.84 0.58
N ASP A 22 13.90 15.53 0.73
CA ASP A 22 14.84 14.96 1.70
C ASP A 22 16.30 14.96 1.20
N ARG A 23 16.56 15.61 0.06
CA ARG A 23 17.88 15.72 -0.62
C ARG A 23 18.46 14.36 -1.04
N GLU A 24 17.60 13.39 -1.31
CA GLU A 24 17.96 12.06 -1.80
C GLU A 24 17.48 11.87 -3.25
N TYR A 25 18.33 11.30 -4.09
CA TYR A 25 17.87 10.73 -5.36
C TYR A 25 17.38 9.31 -5.12
N ILE A 26 16.08 9.07 -5.35
CA ILE A 26 15.52 7.75 -5.14
C ILE A 26 16.04 6.76 -6.18
N GLN A 27 16.62 5.65 -5.71
CA GLN A 27 17.06 4.57 -6.58
C GLN A 27 15.85 3.80 -7.15
N PRO A 28 15.90 3.33 -8.41
CA PRO A 28 14.78 2.59 -9.03
C PRO A 28 14.32 1.38 -8.20
N GLN A 29 15.27 0.64 -7.61
CA GLN A 29 14.94 -0.49 -6.74
C GLN A 29 14.09 -0.04 -5.54
N LYS A 30 14.54 0.97 -4.78
CA LYS A 30 13.81 1.53 -3.63
C LYS A 30 12.43 2.05 -4.03
N LEU A 31 12.34 2.75 -5.16
CA LEU A 31 11.08 3.25 -5.71
C LEU A 31 10.08 2.09 -5.90
N HIS A 32 10.45 1.02 -6.61
CA HIS A 32 9.54 -0.11 -6.83
C HIS A 32 9.11 -0.82 -5.54
N ARG A 33 10.00 -0.90 -4.53
CA ARG A 33 9.61 -1.42 -3.21
C ARG A 33 8.60 -0.55 -2.50
N LEU A 34 8.79 0.77 -2.54
CA LEU A 34 7.82 1.71 -1.98
C LEU A 34 6.49 1.68 -2.73
N LEU A 35 6.48 1.51 -4.06
CA LEU A 35 5.24 1.35 -4.83
C LEU A 35 4.48 0.09 -4.42
N TYR A 36 5.17 -1.05 -4.31
CA TYR A 36 4.58 -2.32 -3.88
C TYR A 36 3.97 -2.20 -2.48
N LEU A 37 4.73 -1.64 -1.53
CA LEU A 37 4.27 -1.40 -0.16
C LEU A 37 3.08 -0.42 -0.13
N SER A 38 3.13 0.67 -0.90
CA SER A 38 2.04 1.64 -0.98
C SER A 38 0.73 0.98 -1.43
N GLN A 39 0.80 0.16 -2.49
CA GLN A 39 -0.36 -0.57 -2.98
C GLN A 39 -0.93 -1.53 -1.93
N ALA A 40 -0.05 -2.32 -1.30
CA ALA A 40 -0.44 -3.32 -0.31
C ALA A 40 -1.09 -2.68 0.93
N TYR A 41 -0.43 -1.68 1.51
CA TYR A 41 -0.91 -1.01 2.72
C TYR A 41 -2.18 -0.19 2.46
N PHE A 42 -2.32 0.40 1.27
CA PHE A 42 -3.54 1.10 0.90
C PHE A 42 -4.72 0.12 0.82
N ALA A 43 -4.49 -1.06 0.26
CA ALA A 43 -5.53 -2.08 0.20
C ALA A 43 -5.98 -2.53 1.59
N VAL A 44 -5.06 -2.69 2.55
CA VAL A 44 -5.44 -2.98 3.93
C VAL A 44 -6.24 -1.84 4.56
N ALA A 45 -5.74 -0.60 4.43
CA ALA A 45 -6.37 0.58 5.03
C ALA A 45 -7.75 0.91 4.45
N TYR A 46 -8.00 0.56 3.18
CA TYR A 46 -9.21 0.92 2.44
C TYR A 46 -9.97 -0.28 1.88
N ASN A 47 -10.06 -1.36 2.67
CA ASN A 47 -10.94 -2.52 2.42
C ASN A 47 -10.74 -3.19 1.04
N GLY A 48 -9.49 -3.48 0.69
CA GLY A 48 -9.11 -4.14 -0.57
C GLY A 48 -9.11 -3.23 -1.79
N ARG A 49 -9.30 -1.91 -1.63
CA ARG A 49 -9.25 -0.94 -2.73
C ARG A 49 -7.82 -0.79 -3.27
N LYS A 50 -7.67 -0.69 -4.59
CA LYS A 50 -6.38 -0.36 -5.23
C LYS A 50 -6.03 1.12 -5.07
N LEU A 51 -4.78 1.42 -4.71
CA LEU A 51 -4.24 2.78 -4.74
C LEU A 51 -4.10 3.25 -6.18
N MET A 52 -3.31 2.52 -6.97
CA MET A 52 -2.99 2.82 -8.37
C MET A 52 -3.35 1.64 -9.28
N PRO A 53 -3.51 1.88 -10.59
CA PRO A 53 -3.76 0.82 -11.57
C PRO A 53 -2.45 0.05 -11.90
N ALA A 54 -1.80 -0.51 -10.89
CA ALA A 54 -0.54 -1.22 -11.04
C ALA A 54 -0.74 -2.74 -11.16
N THR A 55 0.14 -3.35 -11.95
CA THR A 55 0.43 -4.78 -11.97
C THR A 55 1.88 -4.97 -11.54
N PHE A 56 2.11 -5.74 -10.49
CA PHE A 56 3.48 -6.02 -10.03
C PHE A 56 3.91 -7.38 -10.55
N VAL A 57 5.12 -7.42 -11.10
CA VAL A 57 5.75 -8.66 -11.57
C VAL A 57 7.08 -8.85 -10.85
N THR A 58 7.58 -10.07 -10.83
CA THR A 58 8.90 -10.39 -10.31
C THR A 58 10.00 -9.96 -11.28
N ASP A 59 11.08 -9.42 -10.73
CA ASP A 59 12.35 -9.18 -11.41
C ASP A 59 13.49 -9.78 -10.57
N ALA A 60 14.72 -9.77 -11.08
CA ALA A 60 15.91 -10.35 -10.44
C ALA A 60 16.06 -9.99 -8.95
N PHE A 61 15.67 -8.77 -8.58
CA PHE A 61 15.77 -8.29 -7.20
C PHE A 61 14.44 -8.25 -6.46
N GLY A 62 13.30 -8.64 -7.06
CA GLY A 62 11.96 -8.73 -6.45
C GLY A 62 10.87 -7.93 -7.20
N PRO A 63 9.77 -7.48 -6.55
CA PRO A 63 8.66 -6.84 -7.25
C PRO A 63 9.04 -5.55 -7.97
N VAL A 64 8.55 -5.42 -9.20
CA VAL A 64 8.59 -4.20 -10.03
C VAL A 64 7.23 -3.97 -10.68
N GLU A 65 6.92 -2.71 -10.99
CA GLU A 65 5.82 -2.38 -11.90
C GLU A 65 6.47 -2.15 -13.27
N PRO A 66 6.20 -3.01 -14.27
CA PRO A 66 7.00 -3.06 -15.48
C PRO A 66 6.91 -1.78 -16.32
N THR A 67 5.74 -1.11 -16.32
CA THR A 67 5.54 0.12 -17.09
C THR A 67 6.38 1.26 -16.54
N VAL A 68 6.35 1.49 -15.24
CA VAL A 68 7.17 2.47 -14.53
C VAL A 68 8.65 2.12 -14.69
N PHE A 69 9.02 0.85 -14.56
CA PHE A 69 10.41 0.42 -14.72
C PHE A 69 10.95 0.81 -16.10
N HIS A 70 10.19 0.53 -17.15
CA HIS A 70 10.55 0.91 -18.52
C HIS A 70 10.54 2.44 -18.73
N THR A 71 9.51 3.11 -18.23
CA THR A 71 9.35 4.57 -18.38
C THR A 71 10.47 5.36 -17.69
N PHE A 72 11.02 4.84 -16.59
CA PHE A 72 12.08 5.47 -15.80
C PHE A 72 13.48 4.93 -16.11
N ALA A 73 13.65 4.08 -17.12
CA ALA A 73 14.93 3.46 -17.45
C ALA A 73 16.05 4.48 -17.69
N TYR A 74 15.70 5.66 -18.20
CA TYR A 74 16.62 6.78 -18.46
C TYR A 74 16.43 7.96 -17.49
N GLY A 75 15.78 7.73 -16.35
CA GLY A 75 15.44 8.76 -15.37
C GLY A 75 14.01 9.26 -15.49
N ARG A 76 13.70 10.34 -14.75
CA ARG A 76 12.35 10.93 -14.73
C ARG A 76 12.00 11.50 -16.12
N PRO A 77 10.87 11.12 -16.74
CA PRO A 77 10.42 11.71 -17.99
C PRO A 77 10.19 13.22 -17.86
N LEU A 78 10.80 14.02 -18.74
CA LEU A 78 10.76 15.49 -18.64
C LEU A 78 9.44 16.11 -19.08
N MET A 79 8.68 15.44 -19.97
CA MET A 79 7.45 15.97 -20.57
C MET A 79 6.17 15.38 -19.96
N ILE A 80 6.29 14.65 -18.84
CA ILE A 80 5.15 14.01 -18.19
C ILE A 80 5.05 14.53 -16.76
N GLU A 81 3.91 15.13 -16.44
CA GLU A 81 3.58 15.58 -15.09
C GLU A 81 2.53 14.67 -14.46
N GLY A 82 2.56 14.57 -13.13
CA GLY A 82 1.58 13.82 -12.36
C GLY A 82 0.26 14.57 -12.26
N ASN A 83 -0.85 13.82 -12.19
CA ASN A 83 -2.11 14.42 -11.77
C ASN A 83 -2.02 14.83 -10.29
N ALA A 84 -2.76 15.87 -9.93
CA ALA A 84 -2.91 16.24 -8.52
C ALA A 84 -3.52 15.08 -7.71
N LEU A 85 -2.85 14.71 -6.62
CA LEU A 85 -3.34 13.71 -5.67
C LEU A 85 -4.41 14.32 -4.77
N SER A 86 -5.40 13.52 -4.39
CA SER A 86 -6.33 13.93 -3.33
C SER A 86 -5.60 14.02 -1.99
N GLU A 87 -6.08 14.91 -1.11
CA GLU A 87 -5.48 15.12 0.22
C GLU A 87 -5.35 13.79 1.00
N GLN A 88 -6.37 12.93 0.92
CA GLN A 88 -6.36 11.61 1.53
C GLN A 88 -5.20 10.73 1.03
N VAL A 89 -4.94 10.73 -0.28
CA VAL A 89 -3.86 9.92 -0.87
C VAL A 89 -2.50 10.50 -0.48
N SER A 90 -2.34 11.83 -0.52
CA SER A 90 -1.09 12.49 -0.11
C SER A 90 -0.73 12.18 1.34
N HIS A 91 -1.68 12.32 2.29
CA HIS A 91 -1.46 11.96 3.70
C HIS A 91 -1.15 10.47 3.87
N PHE A 92 -1.80 9.60 3.09
CA PHE A 92 -1.50 8.17 3.11
C PHE A 92 -0.05 7.90 2.69
N LEU A 93 0.39 8.49 1.59
CA LEU A 93 1.75 8.31 1.07
C LEU A 93 2.80 8.91 2.00
N GLU A 94 2.52 10.02 2.68
CA GLU A 94 3.38 10.57 3.73
C GLU A 94 3.60 9.56 4.86
N GLY A 95 2.53 8.87 5.28
CA GLY A 95 2.61 7.79 6.26
C GLY A 95 3.50 6.63 5.79
N ILE A 96 3.43 6.26 4.51
CA ILE A 96 4.30 5.25 3.90
C ILE A 96 5.76 5.74 3.87
N TRP A 97 6.00 6.97 3.43
CA TRP A 97 7.34 7.56 3.35
C TRP A 97 8.00 7.64 4.73
N ARG A 98 7.31 8.17 5.74
CA ARG A 98 7.83 8.22 7.11
C ARG A 98 8.19 6.84 7.66
N ARG A 99 7.44 5.80 7.28
CA ARG A 99 7.68 4.43 7.73
C ARG A 99 8.79 3.72 6.98
N PHE A 100 8.86 3.88 5.65
CA PHE A 100 9.70 3.04 4.79
C PHE A 100 10.78 3.82 4.02
N GLY A 101 10.64 5.14 3.90
CA GLY A 101 11.54 6.01 3.14
C GLY A 101 12.97 6.05 3.69
N GLN A 102 13.17 5.82 4.99
CA GLN A 102 14.51 5.77 5.60
C GLN A 102 15.26 4.45 5.34
N TYR A 103 14.58 3.41 4.87
CA TYR A 103 15.23 2.15 4.59
C TYR A 103 16.04 2.23 3.29
N SER A 104 17.21 1.58 3.30
CA SER A 104 18.00 1.35 2.09
C SER A 104 17.27 0.40 1.12
N PRO A 105 17.60 0.46 -0.18
CA PRO A 105 17.07 -0.48 -1.17
C PRO A 105 17.24 -1.94 -0.75
N ASP A 106 18.44 -2.33 -0.27
CA ASP A 106 18.74 -3.71 0.14
C ASP A 106 17.90 -4.16 1.34
N GLN A 107 17.68 -3.28 2.31
CA GLN A 107 16.83 -3.58 3.46
C GLN A 107 15.37 -3.81 3.03
N LEU A 108 14.86 -2.98 2.12
CA LEU A 108 13.50 -3.15 1.58
C LEU A 108 13.39 -4.43 0.74
N THR A 109 14.40 -4.72 -0.08
CA THR A 109 14.47 -5.95 -0.88
C THR A 109 14.48 -7.18 0.01
N LYS A 110 15.35 -7.23 1.02
CA LYS A 110 15.40 -8.33 1.98
C LYS A 110 14.06 -8.53 2.69
N LYS A 111 13.44 -7.44 3.17
CA LYS A 111 12.11 -7.51 3.80
C LYS A 111 11.05 -8.08 2.86
N LEU A 112 10.97 -7.56 1.64
CA LEU A 112 9.94 -8.00 0.69
C LEU A 112 10.16 -9.42 0.19
N ALA A 113 11.40 -9.90 0.13
CA ALA A 113 11.70 -11.30 -0.22
C ALA A 113 11.11 -12.30 0.79
N GLU A 114 10.92 -11.89 2.05
CA GLU A 114 10.31 -12.72 3.10
C GLU A 114 8.77 -12.74 3.02
N HIS A 115 8.15 -11.89 2.21
CA HIS A 115 6.69 -11.81 2.11
C HIS A 115 6.16 -12.94 1.21
N ALA A 116 5.27 -13.78 1.74
CA ALA A 116 4.72 -14.94 1.04
C ALA A 116 4.27 -14.69 -0.42
N PRO A 117 3.47 -13.65 -0.76
CA PRO A 117 3.07 -13.42 -2.15
C PRO A 117 4.25 -13.09 -3.08
N VAL A 118 5.30 -12.44 -2.56
CA VAL A 118 6.52 -12.16 -3.33
C VAL A 118 7.35 -13.43 -3.47
N ALA A 119 7.61 -14.14 -2.36
CA ALA A 119 8.43 -15.35 -2.36
C ALA A 119 7.86 -16.44 -3.28
N LEU A 120 6.55 -16.65 -3.26
CA LEU A 120 5.87 -17.63 -4.11
C LEU A 120 5.95 -17.28 -5.60
N ALA A 121 5.81 -15.99 -5.95
CA ALA A 121 5.97 -15.56 -7.33
C ALA A 121 7.44 -15.67 -7.78
N MET A 122 8.39 -15.25 -6.94
CA MET A 122 9.83 -15.32 -7.21
C MET A 122 10.29 -16.76 -7.45
N ALA A 123 9.69 -17.74 -6.77
CA ALA A 123 9.98 -19.16 -6.97
C ALA A 123 9.57 -19.69 -8.36
N LYS A 124 8.64 -19.01 -9.05
CA LYS A 124 8.23 -19.37 -10.42
C LYS A 124 9.13 -18.76 -11.49
N GLY A 125 9.85 -17.69 -11.17
CA GLY A 125 10.81 -17.04 -12.05
C GLY A 125 10.57 -15.54 -12.19
N VAL A 126 11.26 -14.94 -13.17
CA VAL A 126 11.14 -13.53 -13.54
C VAL A 126 9.92 -13.33 -14.45
N ASN A 127 9.30 -12.15 -14.38
CA ASN A 127 8.06 -11.78 -15.08
C ASN A 127 6.81 -12.54 -14.62
N GLU A 128 6.85 -13.17 -13.44
CA GLU A 128 5.65 -13.74 -12.82
C GLU A 128 4.85 -12.61 -12.16
N GLU A 129 3.55 -12.55 -12.44
CA GLU A 129 2.66 -11.61 -11.77
C GLU A 129 2.53 -11.97 -10.28
N ILE A 130 2.62 -10.96 -9.41
CA ILE A 130 2.27 -11.07 -8.00
C ILE A 130 0.79 -10.69 -7.86
N PRO A 131 -0.14 -11.65 -7.68
CA PRO A 131 -1.56 -11.36 -7.79
C PRO A 131 -2.00 -10.41 -6.68
N PHE A 132 -2.78 -9.40 -7.04
CA PHE A 132 -3.29 -8.41 -6.07
C PHE A 132 -4.08 -9.06 -4.94
N ALA A 133 -4.86 -10.11 -5.22
CA ALA A 133 -5.63 -10.83 -4.21
C ALA A 133 -4.72 -11.45 -3.12
N GLU A 134 -3.63 -12.08 -3.50
CA GLU A 134 -2.66 -12.69 -2.59
C GLU A 134 -1.91 -11.62 -1.77
N MET A 135 -1.59 -10.49 -2.40
CA MET A 135 -1.04 -9.33 -1.71
C MET A 135 -2.00 -8.86 -0.60
N VAL A 136 -3.28 -8.64 -0.93
CA VAL A 136 -4.27 -8.19 0.06
C VAL A 136 -4.42 -9.20 1.18
N ALA A 137 -4.58 -10.48 0.85
CA ALA A 137 -4.74 -11.54 1.84
C ALA A 137 -3.58 -11.58 2.85
N TYR A 138 -2.33 -11.57 2.35
CA TYR A 138 -1.13 -11.57 3.18
C TYR A 138 -1.07 -10.34 4.10
N TYR A 139 -1.19 -9.13 3.56
CA TYR A 139 -1.04 -7.93 4.36
C TYR A 139 -2.21 -7.70 5.35
N THR A 140 -3.42 -8.17 5.04
CA THR A 140 -4.54 -8.18 5.99
C THR A 140 -4.28 -9.15 7.15
N GLN A 141 -3.77 -10.35 6.88
CA GLN A 141 -3.39 -11.31 7.93
C GLN A 141 -2.27 -10.76 8.81
N GLU A 142 -1.24 -10.16 8.21
CA GLU A 142 -0.13 -9.51 8.92
C GLU A 142 -0.59 -8.33 9.79
N ALA A 143 -1.58 -7.56 9.33
CA ALA A 143 -2.19 -6.51 10.14
C ALA A 143 -2.92 -7.11 11.36
N ALA A 144 -3.79 -8.12 11.13
CA ALA A 144 -4.53 -8.79 12.20
C ALA A 144 -3.60 -9.45 13.25
N ALA A 145 -2.54 -10.11 12.80
CA ALA A 145 -1.55 -10.74 13.68
C ALA A 145 -0.80 -9.72 14.53
N ARG A 146 -0.50 -8.54 14.00
CA ARG A 146 0.11 -7.43 14.75
C ARG A 146 -0.83 -6.86 15.80
N SER A 147 -2.10 -6.61 15.44
CA SER A 147 -3.12 -6.12 16.37
C SER A 147 -3.36 -7.11 17.51
N ALA A 148 -3.30 -8.42 17.25
CA ALA A 148 -3.43 -9.45 18.27
C ALA A 148 -2.23 -9.52 19.25
N LYS A 149 -1.01 -9.26 18.75
CA LYS A 149 0.21 -9.29 19.57
C LYS A 149 0.40 -8.04 20.45
N THR A 150 -0.12 -6.89 20.02
CA THR A 150 0.03 -5.63 20.77
C THR A 150 -1.32 -4.91 20.94
N PRO A 151 -2.24 -5.47 21.75
CA PRO A 151 -3.52 -4.82 22.02
C PRO A 151 -3.29 -3.47 22.71
N GLY A 152 -3.64 -2.37 22.02
CA GLY A 152 -3.60 -1.01 22.58
C GLY A 152 -2.47 -0.10 22.09
N LYS A 153 -1.51 -0.59 21.30
CA LYS A 153 -0.51 0.27 20.64
C LYS A 153 -0.95 0.48 19.19
N VAL A 154 -1.58 1.62 18.92
CA VAL A 154 -2.05 1.99 17.58
C VAL A 154 -0.82 2.32 16.73
N ASP A 155 -0.22 1.30 16.12
CA ASP A 155 0.85 1.50 15.14
C ASP A 155 0.33 2.37 13.99
N HIS A 156 1.17 3.30 13.54
CA HIS A 156 0.79 4.40 12.68
C HIS A 156 0.12 4.03 11.35
N VAL A 157 0.13 2.77 10.90
CA VAL A 157 -0.60 2.36 9.70
C VAL A 157 -2.10 2.27 9.95
N ASP A 158 -2.54 1.86 11.14
CA ASP A 158 -3.96 1.99 11.54
C ASP A 158 -4.33 3.46 11.83
N SER A 159 -3.33 4.34 11.98
CA SER A 159 -3.56 5.80 12.06
C SER A 159 -3.74 6.49 10.71
N VAL A 160 -3.55 5.77 9.57
CA VAL A 160 -3.71 6.36 8.22
C VAL A 160 -5.17 6.46 7.78
N VAL A 161 -6.09 5.84 8.53
CA VAL A 161 -7.48 6.25 8.55
C VAL A 161 -7.83 6.46 10.02
N LYS A 162 -7.72 7.70 10.51
CA LYS A 162 -8.30 8.04 11.82
C LYS A 162 -9.73 7.51 11.82
N PRO A 163 -10.11 6.58 12.71
CA PRO A 163 -11.52 6.22 12.85
C PRO A 163 -12.26 7.52 13.15
N ARG A 164 -13.32 7.80 12.39
CA ARG A 164 -14.11 9.03 12.57
C ARG A 164 -14.65 9.01 14.00
N MET A 165 -14.02 9.80 14.88
CA MET A 165 -14.42 9.91 16.27
C MET A 165 -15.62 10.85 16.34
N MET A 166 -16.74 10.34 16.83
CA MET A 166 -17.90 11.15 17.19
C MET A 166 -18.04 11.21 18.70
N ARG A 167 -18.69 12.26 19.19
CA ARG A 167 -19.16 12.32 20.57
C ARG A 167 -20.50 11.62 20.65
N SER A 168 -20.61 10.66 21.55
CA SER A 168 -21.91 10.10 21.96
C SER A 168 -22.77 11.16 22.63
N GLN A 169 -24.07 10.90 22.76
CA GLN A 169 -25.01 11.76 23.49
C GLN A 169 -24.53 12.05 24.93
N SER A 170 -23.79 11.12 25.56
CA SER A 170 -23.22 11.28 26.90
C SER A 170 -21.83 11.94 26.90
N GLY A 171 -21.38 12.54 25.79
CA GLY A 171 -20.11 13.26 25.68
C GLY A 171 -18.85 12.38 25.57
N LYS A 172 -18.98 11.05 25.64
CA LYS A 172 -17.84 10.12 25.49
C LYS A 172 -17.44 10.02 24.01
N ALA A 173 -16.13 10.00 23.75
CA ALA A 173 -15.59 9.76 22.40
C ALA A 173 -15.86 8.30 21.99
N VAL A 174 -16.43 8.09 20.80
CA VAL A 174 -16.77 6.76 20.27
C VAL A 174 -16.25 6.64 18.84
N THR A 175 -15.64 5.49 18.53
CA THR A 175 -15.23 5.10 17.19
C THR A 175 -16.45 4.64 16.38
N VAL A 176 -16.76 5.32 15.28
CA VAL A 176 -17.91 4.96 14.43
C VAL A 176 -17.53 3.82 13.49
N ALA A 177 -18.18 2.66 13.64
CA ALA A 177 -18.12 1.58 12.67
C ALA A 177 -19.30 1.69 11.69
N THR A 178 -19.07 1.47 10.39
CA THR A 178 -20.13 1.40 9.38
C THR A 178 -21.02 0.19 9.67
N TRP A 179 -22.31 0.42 9.89
CA TRP A 179 -23.28 -0.64 10.18
C TRP A 179 -23.35 -1.65 9.03
N LYS A 180 -23.11 -2.92 9.32
CA LYS A 180 -23.29 -4.04 8.40
C LYS A 180 -24.49 -4.86 8.85
N PRO A 181 -25.55 -5.03 8.03
CA PRO A 181 -26.66 -5.89 8.41
C PRO A 181 -26.20 -7.34 8.54
N LYS A 182 -26.63 -8.04 9.60
CA LYS A 182 -26.44 -9.49 9.73
C LYS A 182 -27.24 -10.18 8.62
N ALA A 183 -26.61 -11.10 7.89
CA ALA A 183 -27.30 -11.97 6.95
C ALA A 183 -28.40 -12.74 7.71
N ALA A 184 -29.63 -12.67 7.18
CA ALA A 184 -30.76 -13.38 7.74
C ALA A 184 -30.49 -14.89 7.64
N THR A 185 -30.47 -15.57 8.79
CA THR A 185 -30.46 -17.03 8.85
C THR A 185 -31.81 -17.52 8.35
N VAL A 186 -31.84 -18.06 7.12
CA VAL A 186 -33.01 -18.77 6.60
C VAL A 186 -33.20 -20.01 7.46
N LYS A 187 -34.26 -20.04 8.28
CA LYS A 187 -34.73 -21.28 8.90
C LYS A 187 -35.19 -22.20 7.77
N LYS A 188 -34.63 -23.39 7.73
CA LYS A 188 -35.06 -24.46 6.84
C LYS A 188 -36.27 -25.10 7.51
N ASP A 189 -37.46 -24.84 6.99
CA ASP A 189 -38.68 -25.53 7.44
C ASP A 189 -38.62 -27.00 7.00
N GLU A 190 -39.09 -27.88 7.89
CA GLU A 190 -39.22 -29.34 7.72
C GLU A 190 -40.11 -29.75 6.55
#